data_AF-A0A212C6M6-F1
#
_entry.id   AF-A0A212C6M6-F1
#
_cell.length_a   1.000
_cell.length_b   1.000
_cell.length_c   1.000
_cell.angle_alpha   90.00
_cell.angle_beta   90.00
_cell.angle_gamma   90.00
#
_symmetry.space_group_name_H-M   'P 1'
#
loop_
_entity.id
_entity.type
_entity.pdbx_description
1 polymer ?
#
loop_
_entity_poly.entity_id
_entity_poly.type
_entity_poly.pdbx_seq_one_letter_code
_entity_poly.pdbx_strand_id
1 'polypeptide(L)'
;KSTREALNNKNIKPLLNTFSQLPGSENEKKCTLDQAFRGVLEEEIINHSSCENVLAIISLAIGGVTEGICTASTPFVLLGDVLDCLPLDQCDTIFTFVERNVATWKSNTFYSAGKNYLLRMCNDLLRRLSKSQNTVFCGRIQLFLARLFPLSEKS
;
A
#
# COMPACT_ATOMS: atom_id res chain seq x y z
N LYS A 1 -18.05 -7.67 1.19
CA LYS A 1 -19.14 -6.93 0.49
C LYS A 1 -18.94 -5.41 0.56
N SER A 2 -18.80 -4.82 1.74
CA SER A 2 -18.59 -3.37 1.90
C SER A 2 -17.25 -2.86 1.35
N THR A 3 -16.16 -3.63 1.42
CA THR A 3 -14.88 -3.25 0.78
C THR A 3 -14.99 -3.14 -0.74
N ARG A 4 -15.74 -4.05 -1.39
CA ARG A 4 -15.98 -3.99 -2.83
C ARG A 4 -16.96 -2.86 -3.20
N GLU A 5 -17.96 -2.60 -2.36
CA GLU A 5 -18.83 -1.42 -2.50
C GLU A 5 -18.04 -0.12 -2.38
N ALA A 6 -17.11 -0.04 -1.41
CA ALA A 6 -16.22 1.09 -1.23
C ALA A 6 -15.28 1.28 -2.43
N LEU A 7 -14.78 0.19 -3.02
CA LEU A 7 -13.99 0.21 -4.24
C LEU A 7 -14.79 0.77 -5.44
N ASN A 8 -15.99 0.20 -5.68
CA ASN A 8 -16.85 0.62 -6.80
C ASN A 8 -17.26 2.09 -6.70
N ASN A 9 -17.53 2.56 -5.49
CA ASN A 9 -17.96 3.93 -5.23
C ASN A 9 -16.79 4.89 -4.96
N LYS A 10 -15.54 4.39 -4.93
CA LYS A 10 -14.33 5.10 -4.48
C LYS A 10 -14.55 5.90 -3.20
N ASN A 11 -15.27 5.30 -2.24
CA ASN A 11 -15.79 5.97 -1.06
C ASN A 11 -15.62 5.11 0.18
N ILE A 12 -15.10 5.69 1.25
CA ILE A 12 -14.82 5.01 2.52
C ILE A 12 -16.06 4.85 3.42
N LYS A 13 -17.15 5.59 3.20
CA LYS A 13 -18.34 5.58 4.05
C LYS A 13 -18.93 4.17 4.29
N PRO A 14 -19.02 3.26 3.30
CA PRO A 14 -19.49 1.90 3.54
C PRO A 14 -18.61 1.13 4.54
N LEU A 15 -17.30 1.40 4.56
CA LEU A 15 -16.37 0.79 5.50
C LEU A 15 -16.55 1.33 6.92
N LEU A 16 -16.75 2.63 7.09
CA LEU A 16 -17.04 3.24 8.39
C LEU A 16 -18.30 2.65 9.04
N ASN A 17 -19.39 2.56 8.25
CA ASN A 17 -20.63 1.96 8.70
C ASN A 17 -20.45 0.48 9.05
N THR A 18 -19.65 -0.26 8.29
CA THR A 18 -19.34 -1.65 8.60
C THR A 18 -18.56 -1.76 9.90
N PHE A 19 -17.52 -0.94 10.07
CA PHE A 19 -16.64 -0.95 11.24
C PHE A 19 -17.39 -0.72 12.54
N SER A 20 -18.33 0.23 12.57
CA SER A 20 -19.12 0.50 13.78
C SER A 20 -19.97 -0.70 14.22
N GLN A 21 -20.41 -1.54 13.27
CA GLN A 21 -21.26 -2.70 13.51
C GLN A 21 -20.49 -4.00 13.75
N LEU A 22 -19.17 -4.03 13.51
CA LEU A 22 -18.36 -5.22 13.79
C LEU A 22 -18.32 -5.49 15.31
N PRO A 23 -18.46 -6.75 15.75
CA PRO A 23 -18.25 -7.12 17.14
C PRO A 23 -16.76 -7.12 17.51
N GLY A 24 -16.45 -7.14 18.81
CA GLY A 24 -15.07 -7.21 19.31
C GLY A 24 -14.43 -5.86 19.63
N SER A 25 -13.19 -5.92 20.10
CA SER A 25 -12.34 -4.77 20.39
C SER A 25 -11.96 -3.99 19.12
N GLU A 26 -11.59 -2.72 19.24
CA GLU A 26 -11.17 -1.91 18.08
C GLU A 26 -10.03 -2.55 17.28
N ASN A 27 -9.09 -3.23 17.95
CA ASN A 27 -7.99 -3.91 17.28
C ASN A 27 -8.50 -5.12 16.45
N GLU A 28 -9.43 -5.91 16.98
CA GLU A 28 -10.03 -7.03 16.24
C GLU A 28 -10.83 -6.53 15.03
N LYS A 29 -11.55 -5.41 15.17
CA LYS A 29 -12.27 -4.77 14.07
C LYS A 29 -11.31 -4.28 12.99
N LYS A 30 -10.20 -3.63 13.37
CA LYS A 30 -9.15 -3.18 12.44
C LYS A 30 -8.54 -4.36 11.68
N CYS A 31 -8.13 -5.41 12.39
CA CYS A 31 -7.60 -6.63 11.77
C CYS A 31 -8.61 -7.26 10.79
N THR A 32 -9.90 -7.23 11.12
CA THR A 32 -10.96 -7.74 10.24
C THR A 32 -11.03 -6.94 8.93
N LEU A 33 -10.97 -5.60 9.01
CA LEU A 33 -10.93 -4.77 7.80
C LEU A 33 -9.62 -4.91 7.03
N ASP A 34 -8.48 -5.00 7.71
CA ASP A 34 -7.17 -5.21 7.08
C ASP A 34 -7.17 -6.50 6.26
N GLN A 35 -7.74 -7.59 6.80
CA GLN A 35 -7.91 -8.85 6.09
C GLN A 35 -8.92 -8.74 4.94
N ALA A 36 -10.00 -7.98 5.10
CA ALA A 36 -10.96 -7.74 4.04
C ALA A 36 -10.33 -6.98 2.85
N PHE A 37 -9.44 -6.01 3.12
CA PHE A 37 -8.67 -5.33 2.08
C PHE A 37 -7.75 -6.29 1.34
N ARG A 38 -7.01 -7.16 2.06
CA ARG A 38 -6.16 -8.18 1.44
C ARG A 38 -6.96 -9.15 0.56
N GLY A 39 -8.09 -9.64 1.04
CA GLY A 39 -8.93 -10.58 0.27
C GLY A 39 -9.44 -9.96 -1.03
N VAL A 40 -9.91 -8.70 -0.99
CA VAL A 40 -10.32 -8.01 -2.22
C VAL A 40 -9.13 -7.78 -3.16
N LEU A 41 -7.97 -7.40 -2.62
CA LEU A 41 -6.77 -7.19 -3.41
C LEU A 41 -6.28 -8.47 -4.10
N GLU A 42 -6.27 -9.58 -3.38
CA GLU A 42 -5.92 -10.90 -3.90
C GLU A 42 -6.85 -11.29 -5.06
N GLU A 43 -8.16 -11.08 -4.91
CA GLU A 43 -9.11 -11.33 -6.00
C GLU A 43 -8.84 -10.43 -7.22
N GLU A 44 -8.51 -9.15 -7.04
CA GLU A 44 -8.18 -8.27 -8.17
C GLU A 44 -6.90 -8.73 -8.89
N ILE A 45 -5.89 -9.21 -8.14
CA ILE A 45 -4.64 -9.77 -8.69
C ILE A 45 -4.92 -11.04 -9.48
N ILE A 46 -5.68 -11.99 -8.91
CA ILE A 46 -6.06 -13.25 -9.55
C ILE A 46 -6.85 -12.99 -10.84
N ASN A 47 -7.74 -12.00 -10.82
CA ASN A 47 -8.56 -11.64 -11.97
C ASN A 47 -7.79 -10.81 -13.02
N HIS A 48 -6.48 -10.57 -12.83
CA HIS A 48 -5.65 -9.72 -13.70
C HIS A 48 -6.29 -8.34 -13.94
N SER A 49 -6.87 -7.76 -12.89
CA SER A 49 -7.55 -6.47 -12.95
C SER A 49 -6.56 -5.33 -13.19
N SER A 50 -7.07 -4.16 -13.57
CA SER A 50 -6.20 -3.02 -13.86
C SER A 50 -5.43 -2.54 -12.62
N CYS A 51 -4.25 -1.98 -12.84
CA CYS A 51 -3.50 -1.28 -11.78
C CYS A 51 -4.35 -0.19 -11.10
N GLU A 52 -5.34 0.40 -11.79
CA GLU A 52 -6.23 1.40 -11.21
C GLU A 52 -7.06 0.85 -10.04
N ASN A 53 -7.59 -0.38 -10.16
CA ASN A 53 -8.35 -1.02 -9.08
C ASN A 53 -7.45 -1.31 -7.88
N VAL A 54 -6.27 -1.87 -8.14
CA VAL A 54 -5.25 -2.13 -7.11
C VAL A 54 -4.89 -0.84 -6.36
N LEU A 55 -4.60 0.24 -7.09
CA LEU A 55 -4.25 1.53 -6.50
C LEU A 55 -5.43 2.17 -5.75
N ALA A 56 -6.67 1.97 -6.22
CA ALA A 56 -7.86 2.43 -5.51
C ALA A 56 -8.06 1.70 -4.18
N ILE A 57 -7.79 0.39 -4.11
CA ILE A 57 -7.81 -0.40 -2.88
C ILE A 57 -6.79 0.15 -1.88
N ILE A 58 -5.54 0.37 -2.33
CA ILE A 58 -4.47 0.89 -1.47
C ILE A 58 -4.82 2.31 -0.98
N SER A 59 -5.39 3.14 -1.85
CA SER A 59 -5.85 4.49 -1.49
C SER A 59 -6.96 4.46 -0.45
N LEU A 60 -7.92 3.53 -0.57
CA LEU A 60 -8.96 3.31 0.44
C LEU A 60 -8.38 2.80 1.76
N ALA A 61 -7.34 1.96 1.73
CA ALA A 61 -6.66 1.51 2.94
C ALA A 61 -5.92 2.68 3.64
N ILE A 62 -5.28 3.59 2.89
CA ILE A 62 -4.71 4.82 3.44
C ILE A 62 -5.82 5.64 4.12
N GLY A 63 -6.96 5.82 3.45
CA GLY A 63 -8.14 6.46 4.02
C GLY A 63 -8.63 5.75 5.29
N GLY A 64 -8.63 4.42 5.29
CA GLY A 64 -9.00 3.60 6.45
C GLY A 64 -8.12 3.86 7.66
N VAL A 65 -6.82 4.05 7.43
CA VAL A 65 -5.89 4.42 8.50
C VAL A 65 -6.16 5.83 9.00
N THR A 66 -6.40 6.80 8.11
CA THR A 66 -6.68 8.19 8.52
C THR A 66 -7.98 8.32 9.30
N GLU A 67 -8.98 7.50 8.99
CA GLU A 67 -10.25 7.43 9.73
C GLU A 67 -10.17 6.52 10.98
N GLY A 68 -9.01 5.91 11.26
CA GLY A 68 -8.82 5.08 12.44
C GLY A 68 -9.50 3.71 12.39
N ILE A 69 -9.90 3.23 11.21
CA ILE A 69 -10.57 1.92 11.01
C ILE A 69 -9.63 0.82 10.48
N CYS A 70 -8.40 1.17 10.08
CA CYS A 70 -7.36 0.23 9.66
C CYS A 70 -6.08 0.38 10.47
N THR A 71 -5.23 -0.65 10.44
CA THR A 71 -3.89 -0.60 11.02
C THR A 71 -2.95 0.22 10.15
N ALA A 72 -2.07 1.02 10.77
CA ALA A 72 -1.12 1.87 10.05
C ALA A 72 -0.18 1.11 9.10
N SER A 73 0.07 -0.18 9.36
CA SER A 73 0.89 -1.03 8.49
C SER A 73 0.16 -1.52 7.23
N THR A 74 -1.18 -1.49 7.20
CA THR A 74 -2.00 -2.14 6.17
C THR A 74 -1.66 -1.70 4.75
N PRO A 75 -1.59 -0.39 4.41
CA PRO A 75 -1.26 0.02 3.05
C PRO A 75 0.09 -0.48 2.57
N PHE A 76 1.07 -0.59 3.48
CA PHE A 76 2.41 -1.06 3.15
C PHE A 76 2.46 -2.56 2.88
N VAL A 77 1.68 -3.35 3.63
CA VAL A 77 1.62 -4.77 3.36
C VAL A 77 0.90 -5.03 2.04
N LEU A 78 -0.20 -4.34 1.77
CA LEU A 78 -0.90 -4.42 0.48
C LEU A 78 0.02 -4.04 -0.70
N LEU A 79 0.82 -2.98 -0.55
CA LEU A 79 1.82 -2.59 -1.55
C LEU A 79 2.89 -3.68 -1.78
N GLY A 80 3.38 -4.29 -0.71
CA GLY A 80 4.33 -5.41 -0.78
C GLY A 80 3.73 -6.61 -1.52
N ASP A 81 2.56 -7.06 -1.08
CA ASP A 81 1.84 -8.19 -1.68
C ASP A 81 1.61 -7.97 -3.19
N VAL A 82 1.22 -6.75 -3.59
CA VAL A 82 1.03 -6.37 -5.00
C VAL A 82 2.33 -6.43 -5.79
N LEU A 83 3.38 -5.78 -5.29
CA LEU A 83 4.62 -5.69 -6.05
C LEU A 83 5.26 -7.07 -6.22
N ASP A 84 5.15 -7.96 -5.23
CA ASP A 84 5.66 -9.32 -5.31
C ASP A 84 4.90 -10.18 -6.34
N CYS A 85 3.60 -9.94 -6.53
CA CYS A 85 2.78 -10.68 -7.49
C CYS A 85 2.81 -10.12 -8.92
N LEU A 86 3.14 -8.85 -9.12
CA LEU A 86 3.06 -8.19 -10.42
C LEU A 86 4.34 -8.32 -11.27
N PRO A 87 4.22 -8.37 -12.62
CA PRO A 87 5.37 -8.24 -13.52
C PRO A 87 6.01 -6.83 -13.45
N LEU A 88 7.26 -6.71 -13.91
CA LEU A 88 8.08 -5.51 -13.70
C LEU A 88 7.52 -4.22 -14.32
N ASP A 89 6.84 -4.31 -15.46
CA ASP A 89 6.19 -3.20 -16.15
C ASP A 89 5.05 -2.60 -15.31
N GLN A 90 4.25 -3.45 -14.67
CA GLN A 90 3.20 -3.00 -13.75
C GLN A 90 3.77 -2.48 -12.43
N CYS A 91 4.86 -3.07 -11.93
CA CYS A 91 5.56 -2.56 -10.75
C CYS A 91 5.99 -1.10 -10.90
N ASP A 92 6.41 -0.67 -12.10
CA ASP A 92 6.74 0.74 -12.35
C ASP A 92 5.52 1.67 -12.17
N THR A 93 4.35 1.24 -12.67
CA THR A 93 3.09 1.98 -12.50
C THR A 93 2.72 2.09 -11.01
N ILE A 94 2.80 0.99 -10.27
CA ILE A 94 2.55 0.99 -8.82
C ILE A 94 3.58 1.86 -8.08
N PHE A 95 4.86 1.80 -8.45
CA PHE A 95 5.91 2.60 -7.82
C PHE A 95 5.72 4.10 -8.04
N THR A 96 5.20 4.49 -9.21
CA THR A 96 4.82 5.88 -9.48
C THR A 96 3.78 6.39 -8.49
N PHE A 97 2.83 5.55 -8.06
CA PHE A 97 1.90 5.90 -6.98
C PHE A 97 2.61 6.04 -5.64
N VAL A 98 3.55 5.15 -5.31
CA VAL A 98 4.35 5.22 -4.07
C VAL A 98 5.14 6.53 -4.01
N GLU A 99 5.78 6.94 -5.10
CA GLU A 99 6.54 8.20 -5.19
C GLU A 99 5.66 9.42 -4.97
N ARG A 100 4.47 9.47 -5.57
CA ARG A 100 3.51 10.57 -5.42
C ARG A 100 3.03 10.73 -3.97
N ASN A 101 2.99 9.65 -3.21
CA ASN A 101 2.51 9.62 -1.83
C ASN A 101 3.63 9.77 -0.77
N VAL A 102 4.84 10.21 -1.15
CA VAL A 102 5.96 10.35 -0.21
C VAL A 102 5.63 11.21 1.02
N ALA A 103 4.83 12.26 0.88
CA ALA A 103 4.40 13.09 1.99
C ALA A 103 3.52 12.30 3.00
N THR A 104 2.62 11.46 2.48
CA THR A 104 1.79 10.56 3.29
C THR A 104 2.67 9.59 4.09
N TRP A 105 3.65 8.97 3.44
CA TRP A 105 4.56 7.99 4.06
C TRP A 105 5.47 8.60 5.13
N LYS A 106 5.80 9.89 5.00
CA LYS A 106 6.60 10.63 5.99
C LYS A 106 5.78 11.20 7.15
N SER A 107 4.46 11.12 7.11
CA SER A 107 3.63 11.59 8.21
C SER A 107 3.78 10.69 9.44
N ASN A 108 3.57 11.24 10.64
CA ASN A 108 3.78 10.51 11.91
C ASN A 108 2.96 9.21 11.99
N THR A 109 1.75 9.21 11.44
CA THR A 109 0.85 8.05 11.41
C THR A 109 1.47 6.86 10.67
N PHE A 110 2.20 7.13 9.59
CA PHE A 110 2.65 6.13 8.63
C PHE A 110 4.14 5.81 8.74
N TYR A 111 4.97 6.78 9.13
CA TYR A 111 6.43 6.64 9.03
C TYR A 111 6.97 5.47 9.89
N SER A 112 6.61 5.44 11.17
CA SER A 112 7.09 4.41 12.10
C SER A 112 6.60 3.01 11.72
N ALA A 113 5.35 2.90 11.27
CA ALA A 113 4.74 1.64 10.86
C ALA A 113 5.24 1.15 9.48
N GLY A 114 5.64 2.07 8.59
CA GLY A 114 5.85 1.79 7.18
C GLY A 114 7.29 1.79 6.68
N LYS A 115 8.20 2.50 7.35
CA LYS A 115 9.56 2.74 6.80
C LYS A 115 10.32 1.45 6.46
N ASN A 116 10.21 0.43 7.30
CA ASN A 116 10.88 -0.86 7.08
C ASN A 116 10.22 -1.68 5.96
N TYR A 117 8.90 -1.56 5.77
CA TYR A 117 8.21 -2.19 4.64
C TYR A 117 8.63 -1.55 3.33
N LEU A 118 8.64 -0.21 3.27
CA LEU A 118 9.09 0.53 2.08
C LEU A 118 10.54 0.20 1.73
N LEU A 119 11.43 0.13 2.73
CA LEU A 119 12.82 -0.26 2.51
C LEU A 119 12.94 -1.67 1.93
N ARG A 120 12.25 -2.65 2.52
CA ARG A 120 12.26 -4.04 2.05
C ARG A 120 11.76 -4.15 0.61
N MET A 121 10.59 -3.57 0.35
CA MET A 121 9.95 -3.54 -0.96
C MET A 121 10.83 -2.89 -2.04
N CYS A 122 11.50 -1.77 -1.72
CA CYS A 122 12.44 -1.13 -2.63
C CYS A 122 13.66 -2.03 -2.91
N ASN A 123 14.21 -2.69 -1.90
CA ASN A 123 15.35 -3.60 -2.06
C ASN A 123 14.96 -4.84 -2.89
N ASP A 124 13.75 -5.37 -2.71
CA ASP A 124 13.24 -6.49 -3.47
C ASP A 124 13.02 -6.13 -4.95
N LEU A 125 12.48 -4.94 -5.23
CA LEU A 125 12.42 -4.42 -6.60
C LEU A 125 13.82 -4.27 -7.21
N LEU A 126 14.77 -3.65 -6.51
CA LEU A 126 16.15 -3.49 -7.00
C LEU A 126 16.82 -4.83 -7.30
N ARG A 127 16.50 -5.89 -6.54
CA ARG A 127 17.01 -7.24 -6.77
C ARG A 127 16.39 -7.91 -8.00
N ARG A 128 15.12 -7.61 -8.31
CA ARG A 128 14.40 -8.14 -9.48
C ARG A 128 14.76 -7.40 -10.78
N LEU A 129 15.20 -6.15 -10.68
CA LEU A 129 15.53 -5.33 -11.84
C LEU A 129 16.90 -5.69 -12.43
N SER A 130 16.93 -5.89 -13.76
CA SER A 130 18.20 -5.96 -14.50
C SER A 130 18.96 -4.63 -14.43
N LYS A 131 20.21 -4.68 -13.95
CA LYS A 131 21.08 -3.51 -13.79
C LYS A 131 21.47 -2.83 -15.11
N SER A 132 21.32 -3.50 -16.26
CA SER A 132 21.69 -2.95 -17.57
C SER A 132 20.51 -2.38 -18.37
N GLN A 133 19.28 -2.83 -18.11
CA GLN A 133 18.10 -2.42 -18.89
C GLN A 133 17.18 -1.47 -18.12
N ASN A 134 17.09 -1.59 -16.80
CA ASN A 134 16.13 -0.84 -15.99
C ASN A 134 16.78 0.29 -15.16
N THR A 135 17.85 0.89 -15.68
CA THR A 135 18.66 1.88 -14.95
C THR A 135 17.84 3.09 -14.49
N VAL A 136 16.88 3.55 -15.30
CA VAL A 136 15.97 4.66 -14.95
C VAL A 136 15.08 4.30 -13.76
N PHE A 137 14.49 3.10 -13.76
CA PHE A 137 13.62 2.67 -12.66
C PHE A 137 14.42 2.45 -11.37
N CYS A 138 15.59 1.84 -11.46
CA CYS A 138 16.52 1.73 -10.32
C CYS A 138 16.86 3.10 -9.72
N GLY A 139 17.16 4.10 -10.56
CA GLY A 139 17.47 5.46 -10.11
C GLY A 139 16.30 6.13 -9.39
N ARG A 140 15.08 5.94 -9.87
CA ARG A 140 13.85 6.41 -9.20
C ARG A 140 13.67 5.78 -7.82
N ILE A 141 13.88 4.47 -7.70
CA ILE A 141 13.81 3.77 -6.40
C ILE A 141 14.84 4.33 -5.41
N GLN A 142 16.09 4.51 -5.84
CA GLN A 142 17.15 5.07 -4.99
C GLN A 142 16.84 6.51 -4.57
N LEU A 143 16.32 7.34 -5.49
CA LEU A 143 15.92 8.71 -5.20
C LEU A 143 14.74 8.77 -4.22
N PHE A 144 13.77 7.85 -4.35
CA PHE A 144 12.68 7.72 -3.39
C PHE A 144 13.19 7.37 -2.00
N LEU A 145 14.07 6.38 -1.86
CA LEU A 145 14.67 6.00 -0.58
C LEU A 145 15.43 7.18 0.06
N ALA A 146 16.23 7.92 -0.72
CA ALA A 146 16.94 9.10 -0.25
C ALA A 146 16.00 10.23 0.21
N ARG A 147 14.79 10.34 -0.36
CA ARG A 147 13.77 11.32 0.06
C ARG A 147 12.98 10.86 1.29
N LEU A 148 12.76 9.56 1.42
CA LEU A 148 11.97 8.96 2.49
C LEU A 148 12.73 9.03 3.82
N PHE A 149 13.98 8.59 3.84
CA PHE A 149 14.80 8.56 5.05
C PHE A 149 15.49 9.91 5.30
N PRO A 150 15.34 10.51 6.48
CA PRO A 150 16.11 11.70 6.85
C PRO A 150 17.61 11.40 6.82
N LEU A 151 18.42 12.35 6.36
CA LEU A 151 19.89 12.23 6.30
C LEU A 151 20.54 11.94 7.66
N SER A 152 19.81 12.15 8.76
CA SER A 152 20.26 11.91 10.14
C SER A 152 19.97 10.50 10.67
N GLU A 153 19.11 9.70 10.03
CA GLU A 153 18.90 8.30 10.44
C GLU A 153 20.01 7.42 9.84
N LYS A 154 20.76 6.71 10.71
CA LYS A 154 21.67 5.64 10.26
C LYS A 154 20.84 4.39 9.95
N SER A 155 21.08 3.82 8.77
CA SER A 155 20.49 2.54 8.32
C SER A 155 20.90 1.36 9.19
#